data_AF-A4JFD9-F1
#
_entry.id   AF-A4JFD9-F1
#
_cell.length_a   1.000
_cell.length_b   1.000
_cell.length_c   1.000
_cell.angle_alpha   90.00
_cell.angle_beta   90.00
_cell.angle_gamma   90.00
#
_symmetry.space_group_name_H-M   'P 1'
#
loop_
_entity.id
_entity.type
_entity.pdbx_description
1 polymer ?
#
loop_
_entity_poly.entity_id
_entity_poly.type
_entity_poly.pdbx_seq_one_letter_code
_entity_poly.pdbx_strand_id
1 'polypeptide(L)'
;MEVFWTLKSIPELANLPARDRRVNWRRAYFRSWRHWQTWAGLLACALCAALGAGLGARAGHPVAGAAVGGAVGGFVFGQAVVRVARAHYRNVLLGLDD
;
A
#
# COMPACT_ATOMS: atom_id res chain seq x y z
N MET A 1 5.24 1.86 14.88
CA MET A 1 4.62 2.07 13.54
C MET A 1 3.26 1.42 13.56
N GLU A 2 2.18 2.16 13.34
CA GLU A 2 0.84 1.56 13.20
C GLU A 2 0.78 0.73 11.93
N VAL A 3 0.36 -0.53 12.04
CA VAL A 3 0.21 -1.45 10.91
C VAL A 3 -1.26 -1.47 10.50
N PHE A 4 -1.54 -0.98 9.29
CA PHE A 4 -2.90 -0.94 8.75
C PHE A 4 -3.18 -2.21 7.96
N TRP A 5 -3.85 -3.17 8.59
CA TRP A 5 -4.25 -4.42 7.95
C TRP A 5 -5.43 -4.25 7.00
N THR A 6 -6.36 -3.36 7.34
CA THR A 6 -7.57 -3.11 6.54
C THR A 6 -7.89 -1.63 6.49
N LEU A 7 -8.75 -1.22 5.55
CA LEU A 7 -9.26 0.15 5.47
C LEU A 7 -10.00 0.59 6.74
N LYS A 8 -10.52 -0.36 7.53
CA LYS A 8 -11.19 -0.08 8.81
C LYS A 8 -10.19 0.22 9.92
N SER A 9 -8.94 -0.25 9.80
CA SER A 9 -7.85 0.06 10.73
C SER A 9 -7.38 1.51 10.62
N ILE A 10 -7.75 2.21 9.55
CA ILE A 10 -7.41 3.61 9.32
C ILE A 10 -8.45 4.47 10.05
N PRO A 11 -8.08 5.24 11.08
CA PRO A 11 -9.03 5.96 11.92
C PRO A 11 -9.85 6.99 11.14
N GLU A 12 -9.27 7.61 10.11
CA GLU A 12 -9.95 8.57 9.23
C GLU A 12 -11.08 7.93 8.40
N LEU A 13 -10.97 6.63 8.14
CA LEU A 13 -11.91 5.85 7.34
C LEU A 13 -12.86 5.00 8.19
N ALA A 14 -12.51 4.77 9.46
CA ALA A 14 -13.24 3.89 10.37
C ALA A 14 -14.67 4.37 10.63
N ASN A 15 -14.86 5.69 10.74
CA ASN A 15 -16.14 6.32 11.03
C ASN A 15 -17.10 6.39 9.83
N LEU A 16 -16.61 6.12 8.61
CA LEU A 16 -17.41 6.18 7.39
C LEU A 16 -18.13 4.85 7.10
N PRO A 17 -19.32 4.90 6.46
CA PRO A 17 -19.98 3.73 5.90
C PRO A 17 -19.05 2.98 4.94
N ALA A 18 -19.20 1.66 4.81
CA ALA A 18 -18.30 0.82 4.01
C ALA A 18 -18.20 1.26 2.54
N ARG A 19 -19.30 1.79 1.97
CA ARG A 19 -19.35 2.30 0.60
C ARG A 19 -18.49 3.56 0.43
N ASP A 20 -18.70 4.56 1.29
CA ASP A 20 -17.99 5.84 1.23
C ASP A 20 -16.52 5.68 1.58
N ARG A 21 -16.20 4.77 2.51
CA ARG A 21 -14.83 4.37 2.83
C ARG A 21 -14.06 3.95 1.58
N ARG A 22 -14.67 3.10 0.74
CA ARG A 22 -13.99 2.59 -0.46
C ARG A 22 -13.86 3.65 -1.54
N VAL A 23 -14.84 4.55 -1.67
CA VAL A 23 -14.82 5.68 -2.61
C VAL A 23 -13.72 6.67 -2.22
N ASN A 24 -13.71 7.10 -0.96
CA ASN A 24 -12.74 8.07 -0.44
C ASN A 24 -11.32 7.50 -0.46
N TRP A 25 -11.16 6.22 -0.07
CA TRP A 25 -9.87 5.53 -0.23
C TRP A 25 -9.40 5.50 -1.67
N ARG A 26 -10.28 5.14 -2.63
CA ARG A 26 -9.90 5.06 -4.04
C ARG A 26 -9.51 6.43 -4.59
N ARG A 27 -10.20 7.50 -4.21
CA ARG A 27 -9.80 8.89 -4.54
C ARG A 27 -8.43 9.25 -3.96
N ALA A 28 -8.23 9.03 -2.66
CA ALA A 28 -6.95 9.32 -1.99
C ALA A 28 -5.80 8.47 -2.58
N TYR A 29 -6.06 7.20 -2.91
CA TYR A 29 -5.11 6.29 -3.54
C TYR A 29 -4.68 6.80 -4.91
N PHE A 30 -5.62 7.12 -5.81
CA PHE A 30 -5.27 7.67 -7.12
C PHE A 30 -4.50 8.97 -7.03
N ARG A 31 -4.84 9.85 -6.08
CA ARG A 31 -4.08 11.09 -5.86
C ARG A 31 -2.68 10.80 -5.30
N SER A 32 -2.53 9.77 -4.47
CA SER A 32 -1.22 9.34 -3.93
C SER A 32 -0.23 8.98 -5.02
N TRP A 33 -0.66 8.38 -6.15
CA TRP A 33 0.22 8.08 -7.30
C TRP A 33 0.88 9.30 -7.93
N ARG A 34 0.39 10.51 -7.66
CA ARG A 34 1.03 11.76 -8.10
C ARG A 34 2.28 12.10 -7.27
N HIS A 35 2.48 11.45 -6.13
CA HIS A 35 3.65 11.62 -5.28
C HIS A 35 4.75 10.62 -5.58
N TRP A 36 5.98 11.12 -5.70
CA TRP A 36 7.18 10.30 -5.92
C TRP A 36 7.39 9.22 -4.84
N GLN A 37 6.88 9.43 -3.62
CA GLN A 37 6.96 8.46 -2.52
C GLN A 37 6.23 7.15 -2.86
N THR A 38 5.16 7.20 -3.65
CA THR A 38 4.44 6.01 -4.10
C THR A 38 5.26 5.24 -5.13
N TRP A 39 5.94 5.93 -6.04
CA TRP A 39 6.90 5.31 -6.96
C TRP A 39 8.10 4.69 -6.24
N ALA A 40 8.62 5.36 -5.21
CA ALA A 40 9.68 4.81 -4.36
C ALA A 40 9.23 3.52 -3.65
N GLY A 41 8.00 3.49 -3.13
CA GLY A 41 7.41 2.27 -2.56
C GLY A 41 7.22 1.15 -3.58
N LEU A 42 6.83 1.49 -4.82
CA LEU A 42 6.68 0.52 -5.91
C LEU A 42 8.02 -0.08 -6.31
N LEU A 43 9.08 0.75 -6.39
CA LEU A 43 10.45 0.30 -6.62
C LEU A 43 10.93 -0.61 -5.50
N ALA A 44 10.67 -0.25 -4.23
CA ALA A 44 10.99 -1.11 -3.10
C ALA A 44 10.26 -2.47 -3.16
N CYS A 45 8.98 -2.48 -3.57
CA CYS A 45 8.23 -3.71 -3.79
C CYS A 45 8.85 -4.57 -4.90
N ALA A 46 9.19 -3.96 -6.05
CA ALA A 46 9.84 -4.65 -7.16
C ALA A 46 11.21 -5.23 -6.76
N LEU A 47 12.00 -4.48 -5.98
CA LEU A 47 13.27 -4.95 -5.43
C LEU A 47 13.09 -6.13 -4.48
N CYS A 48 12.11 -6.07 -3.57
CA CYS A 48 11.79 -7.21 -2.69
C CYS A 48 11.36 -8.45 -3.48
N ALA A 49 10.55 -8.29 -4.53
CA ALA A 49 10.15 -9.39 -5.40
C ALA A 49 11.34 -9.98 -6.18
N ALA A 50 12.23 -9.14 -6.72
CA ALA A 50 13.43 -9.57 -7.42
C ALA A 50 14.41 -10.31 -6.49
N LEU A 51 14.60 -9.81 -5.26
CA LEU A 51 15.41 -10.49 -4.24
C LEU A 51 14.78 -11.83 -3.83
N GLY A 52 13.46 -11.87 -3.63
CA GLY A 52 12.73 -13.09 -3.35
C GLY A 52 12.86 -14.13 -4.47
N ALA A 53 12.75 -13.70 -5.73
CA ALA A 53 12.95 -14.56 -6.90
C ALA A 53 14.38 -15.09 -6.97
N GLY A 54 15.39 -14.24 -6.72
CA GLY A 54 16.79 -14.64 -6.71
C GLY A 54 17.13 -15.64 -5.60
N LEU A 55 16.57 -15.45 -4.41
CA LEU A 55 16.70 -16.42 -3.31
C LEU A 55 15.94 -17.72 -3.59
N GLY A 56 14.73 -17.63 -4.14
CA GLY A 56 13.94 -18.79 -4.56
C GLY A 56 14.61 -19.61 -5.65
N ALA A 57 15.28 -18.95 -6.60
CA ALA A 57 16.04 -19.61 -7.65
C ALA A 57 17.19 -20.45 -7.08
N ARG A 58 17.88 -19.96 -6.04
CA ARG A 58 18.93 -20.74 -5.33
C ARG A 58 18.39 -21.96 -4.59
N ALA A 59 17.12 -21.93 -4.18
CA ALA A 59 16.43 -23.03 -3.52
C ALA A 59 15.66 -23.95 -4.50
N GLY A 60 15.77 -23.74 -5.81
CA GLY A 60 15.03 -24.51 -6.83
C GLY A 60 13.55 -24.14 -6.99
N HIS A 61 13.07 -23.13 -6.26
CA HIS A 61 11.67 -22.67 -6.29
C HIS A 61 11.57 -21.16 -6.56
N PRO A 62 11.94 -20.68 -7.77
CA PRO A 62 11.95 -19.25 -8.11
C PRO A 62 10.56 -18.61 -8.00
N VAL A 63 9.50 -19.34 -8.37
CA VAL A 63 8.11 -18.84 -8.29
C VAL A 63 7.68 -18.66 -6.84
N ALA A 64 8.00 -19.60 -5.94
CA ALA A 64 7.67 -19.50 -4.53
C ALA A 64 8.43 -18.35 -3.86
N GLY A 65 9.72 -18.20 -4.16
CA GLY A 65 10.53 -17.08 -3.66
C GLY A 65 10.02 -15.73 -4.14
N ALA A 66 9.64 -15.62 -5.42
CA ALA A 66 9.04 -14.41 -5.98
C ALA A 66 7.68 -14.09 -5.32
N ALA A 67 6.85 -15.10 -5.06
CA ALA A 67 5.57 -14.93 -4.39
C ALA A 67 5.74 -14.40 -2.96
N VAL A 68 6.69 -14.95 -2.20
CA VAL A 68 7.00 -14.48 -0.84
C VAL A 68 7.58 -13.06 -0.86
N GLY A 69 8.55 -12.80 -1.74
CA GLY A 69 9.16 -11.48 -1.89
C GLY A 69 8.15 -10.42 -2.33
N GLY A 70 7.25 -10.77 -3.25
CA GLY A 70 6.15 -9.92 -3.70
C GLY A 70 5.10 -9.68 -2.61
N ALA A 71 4.76 -10.68 -1.80
CA ALA A 71 3.85 -10.50 -0.67
C ALA A 71 4.42 -9.53 0.38
N VAL A 72 5.69 -9.68 0.74
CA VAL A 72 6.39 -8.77 1.67
C VAL A 72 6.51 -7.37 1.07
N GLY A 73 6.95 -7.26 -0.19
CA GLY A 73 7.08 -5.98 -0.89
C GLY A 73 5.74 -5.25 -1.03
N GLY A 74 4.68 -5.97 -1.41
CA GLY A 74 3.33 -5.45 -1.53
C GLY A 74 2.75 -4.98 -0.21
N PHE A 75 3.05 -5.69 0.89
CA PHE A 75 2.65 -5.27 2.23
C PHE A 75 3.35 -3.97 2.64
N VAL A 76 4.67 -3.87 2.45
CA VAL A 76 5.45 -2.65 2.74
C VAL A 76 4.96 -1.47 1.89
N PHE A 77 4.71 -1.70 0.60
CA PHE A 77 4.12 -0.71 -0.29
C PHE A 77 2.74 -0.24 0.19
N GLY A 78 1.88 -1.17 0.61
CA GLY A 78 0.59 -0.86 1.20
C GLY A 78 0.70 0.06 2.42
N GLN A 79 1.62 -0.24 3.35
CA GLN A 79 1.86 0.61 4.52
C GLN A 79 2.39 2.00 4.12
N ALA A 80 3.27 2.07 3.12
CA ALA A 80 3.78 3.33 2.60
C ALA A 80 2.66 4.18 1.99
N VAL A 81 1.83 3.59 1.12
CA VAL A 81 0.71 4.29 0.48
C VAL A 81 -0.30 4.82 1.52
N VAL A 82 -0.63 4.02 2.53
CA VAL A 82 -1.52 4.47 3.62
C VAL A 82 -0.92 5.68 4.35
N ARG A 83 0.40 5.68 4.61
CA ARG A 83 1.06 6.84 5.21
C ARG A 83 0.99 8.09 4.34
N VAL A 84 1.31 7.97 3.05
CA VAL A 84 1.24 9.10 2.11
C VAL A 84 -0.18 9.63 2.04
N ALA A 85 -1.17 8.74 1.94
CA ALA A 85 -2.59 9.10 1.92
C ALA A 85 -3.02 9.83 3.20
N ARG A 86 -2.60 9.36 4.38
CA ARG A 86 -2.91 10.05 5.65
C ARG A 86 -2.17 11.38 5.81
N ALA A 87 -0.94 11.48 5.30
CA ALA A 87 -0.13 12.69 5.41
C ALA A 87 -0.60 13.81 4.47
N HIS A 88 -0.95 13.48 3.23
CA HIS A 88 -1.26 14.49 2.19
C HIS A 88 -2.75 14.57 1.83
N TYR A 89 -3.53 13.52 2.09
CA TYR A 89 -4.93 13.41 1.64
C TYR A 89 -5.89 13.07 2.78
N ARG A 90 -5.58 13.53 4.00
CA ARG A 90 -6.44 13.34 5.17
C ARG A 90 -7.87 13.83 4.95
N ASN A 91 -8.03 14.99 4.30
CA ASN A 91 -9.34 15.59 4.01
C ASN A 91 -10.14 14.74 3.02
N VAL A 92 -9.49 14.22 1.98
CA VAL A 92 -10.08 13.27 1.03
C VAL A 92 -10.54 11.99 1.73
N LEU A 93 -9.74 11.47 2.65
CA LEU A 93 -10.09 10.27 3.42
C LEU A 93 -11.33 10.49 4.29
N LEU A 94 -11.44 11.67 4.90
CA LEU A 94 -12.61 12.09 5.70
C LEU A 94 -13.83 12.45 4.84
N GLY A 95 -13.69 12.56 3.52
CA GLY A 95 -14.77 12.99 2.62
C GLY A 95 -15.07 14.49 2.70
N LEU A 96 -14.08 15.30 3.13
CA LEU A 96 -14.17 16.75 3.27
C LEU A 96 -13.62 17.50 2.04
N ASP A 97 -13.26 16.77 0.99
CA ASP A 97 -12.90 17.33 -0.32
C ASP A 97 -14.17 17.40 -1.18
N ASP A 98 -14.74 18.61 -1.31
CA ASP A 98 -15.80 18.96 -2.27
C ASP A 98 -15.27 18.94 -3.73
#